data_AF-A0A453DH40-F1
#
_entry.id   AF-A0A453DH40-F1
#
_cell.length_a   1.000
_cell.length_b   1.000
_cell.length_c   1.000
_cell.angle_alpha   90.00
_cell.angle_beta   90.00
_cell.angle_gamma   90.00
#
_symmetry.space_group_name_H-M   'P 1'
#
loop_
_entity.id
_entity.type
_entity.pdbx_description
1 polymer ?
#
loop_
_entity_poly.entity_id
_entity_poly.type
_entity_poly.pdbx_seq_one_letter_code
_entity_poly.pdbx_strand_id
1 'polypeptide(L)'
;MRGGNITHHEYMQVGKGRDVGMNQISSFEAKVANGNGEQTLSRDIYRLGRRFDFYRMLSFYFTTVGFYFSSMVTVLTVYVFLYGRLYLVLSGLEKSILLDPRIQENIEPLQNVLASQSVFQLGLLLVLPMVMEVGLEKGFRTALGEFIIMQLQLASVFFTFQLGTKTHYYGRTILHGGAKYIPTGRGFVVYHAKFAENYRMYSRSHFVKGLELLILLVVYLAYGRSYRTSSSLYLFVTFSIWFMVASWLFAPFIFNPSCFEWQKTVDDWTDWRKWMGNRGGIGMSGEQSWEAWWRSEQAHLRKTSVRALILEILMSLRFLIYQYGIVYHLKIARHSTSILVYGLSWLVMLTVLVVLKMVSIGRQKFGTDLQLMFRILKGILFLGFVTVMAVLFAIGGLTITDVLACTLGFLPTGWCILLIGQACAPMIERTMLWDSIQELGRAYDNIMGLILFLPIGFLSWFPFVSEFQTRLLFNQAFSRGLQISRILAGQKDIGEFE
;
A
#
# COMPACT_ATOMS: atom_id res chain seq x y z
N MET A 1 5.74 -2.70 68.25
CA MET A 1 5.33 -2.65 66.83
C MET A 1 3.87 -3.08 66.75
N ARG A 2 2.95 -2.18 66.36
CA ARG A 2 1.52 -2.50 66.25
C ARG A 2 1.35 -3.38 65.00
N GLY A 3 0.96 -4.64 65.17
CA GLY A 3 0.89 -5.70 64.14
C GLY A 3 -0.11 -5.44 63.01
N GLY A 4 0.02 -4.32 62.32
CA GLY A 4 -0.70 -4.05 61.08
C GLY A 4 -0.05 -4.81 59.92
N ASN A 5 -0.86 -5.57 59.18
CA ASN A 5 -0.44 -6.19 57.95
C ASN A 5 -0.45 -5.13 56.83
N ILE A 6 0.66 -4.98 56.13
CA ILE A 6 0.75 -4.21 54.89
C ILE A 6 0.49 -5.20 53.76
N THR A 7 -0.59 -5.02 53.01
CA THR A 7 -0.81 -5.80 51.78
C THR A 7 0.06 -5.23 50.67
N HIS A 8 1.06 -6.01 50.24
CA HIS A 8 1.84 -5.68 49.05
C HIS A 8 1.06 -6.14 47.82
N HIS A 9 0.45 -5.20 47.11
CA HIS A 9 -0.18 -5.46 45.82
C HIS A 9 0.86 -5.29 44.72
N GLU A 10 1.35 -6.40 44.19
CA GLU A 10 2.22 -6.41 43.02
C GLU A 10 1.34 -6.28 41.77
N TYR A 11 1.39 -5.12 41.14
CA TYR A 11 0.70 -4.91 39.86
C TYR A 11 1.55 -5.54 38.75
N MET A 12 1.22 -6.75 38.31
CA MET A 12 1.94 -7.45 37.23
C MET A 12 1.90 -6.69 35.89
N GLN A 13 0.87 -5.87 35.67
CA GLN A 13 0.73 -5.07 34.45
C GLN A 13 -0.01 -3.76 34.73
N VAL A 14 0.70 -2.62 34.67
CA VAL A 14 0.09 -1.29 34.64
C VAL A 14 0.08 -0.82 33.19
N GLY A 15 -0.93 -1.27 32.44
CA GLY A 15 -1.19 -0.74 31.11
C GLY A 15 -1.83 0.64 31.25
N LYS A 16 -1.22 1.68 30.67
CA LYS A 16 -1.95 2.91 30.35
C LYS A 16 -2.87 2.60 29.16
N GLY A 17 -3.86 1.75 29.40
CA GLY A 17 -4.85 1.30 28.42
C GLY A 17 -5.64 2.52 27.98
N ARG A 18 -5.34 2.98 26.78
CA ARG A 18 -6.06 4.06 26.13
C ARG A 18 -6.70 3.44 24.90
N ASP A 19 -7.98 3.71 24.69
CA ASP A 19 -8.60 3.39 23.41
C ASP A 19 -7.80 4.12 22.33
N VAL A 20 -7.28 3.36 21.36
CA VAL A 20 -6.44 3.86 20.27
C VAL A 20 -6.97 3.36 18.93
N GLY A 21 -7.18 4.28 18.00
CA GLY A 21 -7.64 3.95 16.66
C GLY A 21 -6.49 3.50 15.77
N MET A 22 -6.81 2.85 14.65
CA MET A 22 -5.81 2.38 13.68
C MET A 22 -4.82 3.49 13.27
N ASN A 23 -5.33 4.70 12.99
CA ASN A 23 -4.51 5.87 12.60
C ASN A 23 -3.58 6.33 13.73
N GLN A 24 -4.01 6.26 14.99
CA GLN A 24 -3.16 6.62 16.12
C GLN A 24 -2.05 5.58 16.32
N ILE A 25 -2.39 4.29 16.23
CA ILE A 25 -1.42 3.20 16.35
C ILE A 25 -0.40 3.28 15.21
N SER A 26 -0.84 3.43 13.96
CA SER A 26 0.07 3.52 12.82
C SER A 26 0.97 4.76 12.89
N SER A 27 0.47 5.90 13.36
CA SER A 27 1.29 7.10 13.60
C SER A 27 2.36 6.87 14.68
N PHE A 28 2.01 6.15 15.74
CA PHE A 28 2.95 5.77 16.79
C PHE A 28 4.04 4.84 16.25
N GLU A 29 3.64 3.77 15.54
CA GLU A 29 4.57 2.83 14.91
C GLU A 29 5.48 3.51 13.89
N ALA A 30 4.94 4.43 13.07
CA ALA A 30 5.72 5.25 12.15
C ALA A 30 6.79 6.08 12.87
N LYS A 31 6.44 6.68 14.01
CA LYS A 31 7.36 7.46 14.84
C LYS A 31 8.48 6.58 15.40
N VAL A 32 8.15 5.40 15.94
CA VAL A 32 9.15 4.48 16.49
C VAL A 32 10.07 3.94 15.39
N ALA A 33 9.51 3.58 14.23
CA ALA A 33 10.28 3.11 13.08
C ALA A 33 11.26 4.18 12.54
N ASN A 34 10.82 5.45 12.43
CA ASN A 34 11.70 6.56 12.07
C ASN A 34 12.83 6.74 13.10
N GLY A 35 12.50 6.71 14.39
CA GLY A 35 13.51 6.84 15.45
C GLY A 35 14.57 5.74 15.38
N ASN A 36 14.15 4.49 15.16
CA ASN A 36 15.08 3.37 14.99
C ASN A 36 15.91 3.50 13.70
N GLY A 37 15.35 4.02 12.61
CA GLY A 37 16.10 4.29 11.37
C GLY A 37 17.26 5.27 11.58
N GLU A 38 17.02 6.38 12.29
CA GLU A 38 18.09 7.33 12.66
C GLU A 38 19.11 6.70 13.62
N GLN A 39 18.64 5.88 14.56
CA GLN A 39 19.54 5.17 15.47
C GLN A 39 20.46 4.20 14.72
N THR A 40 19.97 3.48 13.70
CA THR A 40 20.80 2.61 12.84
C THR A 40 21.98 3.34 12.23
N LEU A 41 21.78 4.60 11.85
CA LEU A 41 22.80 5.46 11.25
C LEU A 41 23.70 6.15 12.30
N SER A 42 23.37 6.03 13.58
CA SER A 42 24.07 6.71 14.66
C SER A 42 25.41 6.06 15.02
N ARG A 43 26.36 6.90 15.45
CA ARG A 43 27.65 6.43 15.98
C ARG A 43 27.51 5.71 17.32
N ASP A 44 26.41 5.95 18.04
CA ASP A 44 26.21 5.41 19.37
C ASP A 44 25.87 3.92 19.33
N ILE A 45 25.05 3.49 18.37
CA ILE A 45 24.83 2.06 18.11
C ILE A 45 26.12 1.37 17.68
N TYR A 46 26.92 2.01 16.82
CA TYR A 46 28.23 1.46 16.45
C TYR A 46 29.15 1.26 17.67
N ARG A 47 29.20 2.23 18.59
CA ARG A 47 29.98 2.14 19.83
C ARG A 47 29.43 1.08 20.77
N LEU A 48 28.11 0.98 20.89
CA LEU A 48 27.44 0.00 21.74
C LEU A 48 27.69 -1.42 21.24
N GLY A 49 27.58 -1.64 19.92
CA GLY A 49 27.86 -2.93 19.28
C GLY A 49 29.29 -3.40 19.50
N ARG A 50 30.28 -2.50 19.59
CA ARG A 50 31.68 -2.87 19.93
C ARG A 50 31.90 -3.22 21.41
N ARG A 51 30.97 -2.87 22.29
CA ARG A 51 31.07 -3.11 23.75
C ARG A 51 30.19 -4.27 24.24
N PHE A 52 29.17 -4.64 23.47
CA PHE A 52 28.31 -5.76 23.81
C PHE A 52 28.98 -7.10 23.51
N ASP A 53 28.84 -8.03 24.43
CA ASP A 53 29.05 -9.46 24.21
C ASP A 53 27.97 -10.02 23.27
N PHE A 54 28.23 -11.20 22.71
CA PHE A 54 27.39 -11.80 21.68
C PHE A 54 25.91 -11.92 22.09
N TYR A 55 25.62 -12.37 23.32
CA TYR A 55 24.24 -12.58 23.78
C TYR A 55 23.49 -11.26 24.00
N ARG A 56 24.14 -10.25 24.58
CA ARG A 56 23.55 -8.91 24.70
C ARG A 56 23.34 -8.26 23.34
N MET A 57 24.24 -8.50 22.40
CA MET A 57 24.08 -8.02 21.02
C MET A 57 22.88 -8.67 20.33
N LEU A 58 22.65 -9.98 20.52
CA LEU A 58 21.45 -10.66 20.01
C LEU A 58 20.15 -10.10 20.62
N SER A 59 20.13 -9.90 21.94
CA SER A 59 18.98 -9.30 22.63
C SER A 59 18.72 -7.87 22.14
N PHE A 60 19.77 -7.06 22.01
CA PHE A 60 19.68 -5.70 21.47
C PHE A 60 19.18 -5.71 20.01
N TYR A 61 19.69 -6.60 19.17
CA TYR A 61 19.25 -6.76 17.79
C TYR A 61 17.76 -7.07 17.73
N PHE A 62 17.28 -8.04 18.52
CA PHE A 62 15.87 -8.45 18.51
C PHE A 62 14.91 -7.38 19.05
N THR A 63 15.35 -6.55 20.00
CA THR A 63 14.48 -5.57 20.68
C THR A 63 14.51 -4.16 20.08
N THR A 64 15.56 -3.82 19.31
CA THR A 64 15.76 -2.46 18.78
C THR A 64 15.84 -2.45 17.25
N VAL A 65 16.99 -2.05 16.68
CA VAL A 65 17.20 -1.82 15.26
C VAL A 65 17.08 -3.08 14.42
N GLY A 66 17.55 -4.23 14.93
CA GLY A 66 17.54 -5.47 14.19
C GLY A 66 16.14 -5.96 13.85
N PHE A 67 15.15 -5.72 14.72
CA PHE A 67 13.75 -6.00 14.44
C PHE A 67 13.21 -5.25 13.22
N TYR A 68 13.48 -3.94 13.13
CA TYR A 68 13.05 -3.11 12.00
C TYR A 68 13.83 -3.43 10.72
N PHE A 69 15.13 -3.73 10.85
CA PHE A 69 15.94 -4.19 9.73
C PHE A 69 15.43 -5.52 9.16
N SER A 70 15.21 -6.53 10.00
CA SER A 70 14.65 -7.82 9.59
C SER A 70 13.27 -7.63 8.94
N SER A 71 12.41 -6.80 9.51
CA SER A 71 11.10 -6.46 8.94
C SER A 71 11.21 -5.89 7.52
N MET A 72 12.14 -4.96 7.31
CA MET A 72 12.42 -4.37 6.00
C MET A 72 12.93 -5.42 5.01
N VAL A 73 13.87 -6.28 5.43
CA VAL A 73 14.42 -7.36 4.60
C VAL A 73 13.33 -8.36 4.21
N THR A 74 12.42 -8.71 5.11
CA THR A 74 11.27 -9.57 4.81
C THR A 74 10.42 -9.00 3.67
N VAL A 75 10.04 -7.72 3.75
CA VAL A 75 9.24 -7.08 2.69
C VAL A 75 10.03 -6.96 1.38
N LEU A 76 11.32 -6.57 1.44
CA LEU A 76 12.18 -6.51 0.25
C LEU A 76 12.31 -7.88 -0.44
N THR A 77 12.34 -8.96 0.34
CA THR A 77 12.40 -10.32 -0.20
C THR A 77 11.14 -10.66 -0.99
N VAL A 78 9.96 -10.20 -0.56
CA VAL A 78 8.71 -10.36 -1.33
C VAL A 78 8.78 -9.63 -2.67
N TYR A 79 9.33 -8.42 -2.69
CA TYR A 79 9.55 -7.66 -3.93
C TYR A 79 10.53 -8.37 -4.86
N VAL A 80 11.70 -8.76 -4.35
CA VAL A 80 12.71 -9.49 -5.14
C VAL A 80 12.16 -10.80 -5.67
N PHE A 81 11.37 -11.52 -4.86
CA PHE A 81 10.72 -12.76 -5.26
C PHE A 81 9.75 -12.53 -6.42
N LEU A 82 8.82 -11.58 -6.31
CA LEU A 82 7.83 -11.32 -7.37
C LEU A 82 8.47 -10.76 -8.65
N TYR A 83 9.40 -9.83 -8.53
CA TYR A 83 10.11 -9.30 -9.70
C TYR A 83 11.00 -10.35 -10.35
N GLY A 84 11.71 -11.15 -9.55
CA GLY A 84 12.51 -12.27 -10.06
C GLY A 84 11.65 -13.28 -10.82
N ARG A 85 10.48 -13.65 -10.27
CA ARG A 85 9.51 -14.52 -10.94
C ARG A 85 8.99 -13.92 -12.23
N LEU A 86 8.61 -12.64 -12.21
CA LEU A 86 8.18 -11.94 -13.40
C LEU A 86 9.24 -12.01 -14.51
N TYR A 87 10.52 -11.78 -14.20
CA TYR A 87 11.60 -11.83 -15.18
C TYR A 87 11.82 -13.24 -15.74
N LEU A 88 11.64 -14.28 -14.93
CA LEU A 88 11.69 -15.69 -15.39
C LEU A 88 10.53 -16.03 -16.33
N VAL A 89 9.32 -15.56 -16.03
CA VAL A 89 8.13 -15.75 -16.87
C VAL A 89 8.29 -15.01 -18.19
N LEU A 90 8.66 -13.73 -18.15
CA LEU A 90 8.72 -12.89 -19.35
C LEU A 90 9.86 -13.27 -20.29
N SER A 91 10.99 -13.77 -19.77
CA SER A 91 12.11 -14.29 -20.58
C SER A 91 11.82 -15.64 -21.25
N GLY A 92 10.75 -16.33 -20.86
CA GLY A 92 10.46 -17.68 -21.31
C GLY A 92 11.37 -18.76 -20.72
N LEU A 93 12.35 -18.38 -19.88
CA LEU A 93 13.24 -19.32 -19.20
C LEU A 93 12.46 -20.28 -18.29
N GLU A 94 11.41 -19.78 -17.62
CA GLU A 94 10.54 -20.64 -16.81
C GLU A 94 9.86 -21.74 -17.63
N LYS A 95 9.43 -21.41 -18.86
CA LYS A 95 8.84 -22.40 -19.78
C LYS A 95 9.91 -23.43 -20.20
N SER A 96 11.13 -22.99 -20.50
CA SER A 96 12.22 -23.88 -20.87
C SER A 96 12.63 -24.83 -19.74
N ILE A 97 12.69 -24.34 -18.50
CA ILE A 97 13.00 -25.15 -17.31
C ILE A 97 11.92 -26.22 -17.08
N LEU A 98 10.65 -25.87 -17.21
CA LEU A 98 9.54 -26.80 -16.94
C LEU A 98 9.28 -27.81 -18.07
N LEU A 99 9.75 -27.53 -19.28
CA LEU A 99 9.70 -28.46 -20.41
C LEU A 99 10.93 -29.37 -20.47
N ASP A 100 11.93 -29.18 -19.60
CA ASP A 100 13.07 -30.08 -19.49
C ASP A 100 12.60 -31.43 -18.87
N PRO A 101 12.73 -32.56 -19.59
CA PRO A 101 12.29 -33.86 -19.12
C PRO A 101 12.91 -34.25 -17.77
N ARG A 102 14.15 -33.81 -17.50
CA ARG A 102 14.89 -34.12 -16.26
C ARG A 102 14.25 -33.50 -15.02
N ILE A 103 13.55 -32.38 -15.21
CA ILE A 103 12.91 -31.63 -14.13
C ILE A 103 11.48 -32.11 -13.93
N GLN A 104 10.78 -32.50 -15.00
CA GLN A 104 9.42 -33.06 -14.91
C GLN A 104 9.34 -34.33 -14.06
N GLU A 105 10.37 -35.16 -14.09
CA GLU A 105 10.44 -36.39 -13.27
C GLU A 105 10.71 -36.10 -11.78
N ASN A 106 11.23 -34.93 -11.41
CA ASN A 106 11.69 -34.59 -10.05
C ASN A 106 11.11 -33.26 -9.51
N ILE A 107 9.83 -32.97 -9.75
CA ILE A 107 9.21 -31.71 -9.26
C ILE A 107 8.93 -31.79 -7.75
N GLU A 108 8.67 -32.98 -7.19
CA GLU A 108 8.22 -33.20 -5.82
C GLU A 108 9.09 -32.54 -4.72
N PRO A 109 10.43 -32.62 -4.75
CA PRO A 109 11.28 -31.93 -3.78
C PRO A 109 11.15 -30.41 -3.82
N LEU A 110 11.03 -29.83 -5.02
CA LEU A 110 10.81 -28.39 -5.19
C LEU A 110 9.44 -27.98 -4.66
N GLN A 111 8.41 -28.81 -4.85
CA GLN A 111 7.07 -28.59 -4.29
C GLN A 111 7.12 -28.53 -2.76
N ASN A 112 7.79 -29.50 -2.14
CA ASN A 112 7.87 -29.63 -0.69
C ASN A 112 8.66 -28.47 -0.05
N VAL A 113 9.75 -28.01 -0.68
CA VAL A 113 10.52 -26.85 -0.21
C VAL A 113 9.70 -25.57 -0.30
N LEU A 114 8.96 -25.37 -1.40
CA LEU A 114 8.13 -24.17 -1.56
C LEU A 114 6.90 -24.18 -0.63
N ALA A 115 6.28 -25.34 -0.45
CA ALA A 115 5.16 -25.50 0.48
C ALA A 115 5.60 -25.22 1.92
N SER A 116 6.72 -25.80 2.37
CA SER A 116 7.25 -25.54 3.72
C SER A 116 7.60 -24.07 3.92
N GLN A 117 8.29 -23.43 2.97
CA GLN A 117 8.57 -21.99 3.01
C GLN A 117 7.30 -21.14 3.18
N SER A 118 6.24 -21.46 2.43
CA SER A 118 4.99 -20.68 2.45
C SER A 118 4.29 -20.71 3.81
N VAL A 119 4.29 -21.88 4.48
CA VAL A 119 3.76 -22.04 5.85
C VAL A 119 4.55 -21.19 6.85
N PHE A 120 5.88 -21.16 6.71
CA PHE A 120 6.72 -20.32 7.56
C PHE A 120 6.54 -18.81 7.27
N GLN A 121 6.31 -18.43 6.01
CA GLN A 121 6.05 -17.04 5.58
C GLN A 121 4.68 -16.49 6.01
N LEU A 122 3.69 -17.34 6.34
CA LEU A 122 2.40 -16.90 6.87
C LEU A 122 2.47 -16.29 8.29
N GLY A 123 3.67 -16.17 8.87
CA GLY A 123 3.86 -15.51 10.15
C GLY A 123 3.57 -16.40 11.36
N LEU A 124 3.28 -17.70 11.16
CA LEU A 124 3.09 -18.67 12.25
C LEU A 124 4.29 -18.68 13.22
N LEU A 125 5.51 -18.56 12.68
CA LEU A 125 6.74 -18.51 13.47
C LEU A 125 6.89 -17.20 14.26
N LEU A 126 6.32 -16.09 13.78
CA LEU A 126 6.32 -14.81 14.50
C LEU A 126 5.27 -14.78 15.63
N VAL A 127 4.21 -15.59 15.50
CA VAL A 127 3.17 -15.72 16.53
C VAL A 127 3.54 -16.76 17.59
N LEU A 128 4.41 -17.71 17.26
CA LEU A 128 4.84 -18.77 18.17
C LEU A 128 5.38 -18.24 19.52
N PRO A 129 6.27 -17.22 19.59
CA PRO A 129 6.72 -16.68 20.87
C PRO A 129 5.58 -16.19 21.76
N MET A 130 4.59 -15.50 21.17
CA MET A 130 3.42 -15.00 21.91
C MET A 130 2.52 -16.15 22.39
N VAL A 131 2.29 -17.16 21.56
CA VAL A 131 1.51 -18.35 21.98
C VAL A 131 2.23 -19.12 23.09
N MET A 132 3.55 -19.20 23.04
CA MET A 132 4.36 -19.83 24.08
C MET A 132 4.33 -19.04 25.38
N GLU A 133 4.45 -17.70 25.33
CA GLU A 133 4.36 -16.81 26.48
C GLU A 133 2.99 -16.96 27.18
N VAL A 134 1.89 -16.82 26.42
CA VAL A 134 0.53 -17.02 26.95
C VAL A 134 0.32 -18.45 27.45
N GLY A 135 0.91 -19.45 26.77
CA GLY A 135 0.86 -20.85 27.15
C GLY A 135 1.53 -21.13 28.50
N LEU A 136 2.66 -20.47 28.77
CA LEU A 136 3.39 -20.57 30.03
C LEU A 136 2.69 -19.81 31.16
N GLU A 137 2.11 -18.63 30.88
CA GLU A 137 1.47 -17.78 31.89
C GLU A 137 0.05 -18.24 32.26
N LYS A 138 -0.77 -18.61 31.27
CA LYS A 138 -2.22 -18.87 31.43
C LYS A 138 -2.64 -20.29 31.04
N GLY A 139 -1.70 -21.13 30.62
CA GLY A 139 -1.93 -22.51 30.17
C GLY A 139 -2.22 -22.64 28.67
N PHE A 140 -1.76 -23.74 28.07
CA PHE A 140 -1.84 -23.97 26.62
C PHE A 140 -3.25 -24.02 26.04
N ARG A 141 -4.25 -24.51 26.79
CA ARG A 141 -5.66 -24.52 26.33
C ARG A 141 -6.20 -23.10 26.17
N THR A 142 -5.88 -22.24 27.13
CA THR A 142 -6.25 -20.81 27.10
C THR A 142 -5.53 -20.10 25.97
N ALA A 143 -4.22 -20.37 25.80
CA ALA A 143 -3.43 -19.79 24.71
C ALA A 143 -3.98 -20.14 23.32
N LEU A 144 -4.40 -21.39 23.10
CA LEU A 144 -5.03 -21.79 21.83
C LEU A 144 -6.36 -21.08 21.61
N GLY A 145 -7.19 -20.96 22.65
CA GLY A 145 -8.45 -20.22 22.60
C GLY A 145 -8.24 -18.72 22.29
N GLU A 146 -7.33 -18.06 23.00
CA GLU A 146 -6.96 -16.66 22.76
C GLU A 146 -6.42 -16.47 21.33
N PHE A 147 -5.55 -17.37 20.86
CA PHE A 147 -5.04 -17.32 19.49
C PHE A 147 -6.15 -17.37 18.44
N ILE A 148 -7.11 -18.30 18.57
CA ILE A 148 -8.25 -18.40 17.64
C ILE A 148 -9.08 -17.11 17.66
N ILE A 149 -9.37 -16.57 18.86
CA ILE A 149 -10.11 -15.33 19.02
C ILE A 149 -9.37 -14.16 18.35
N MET A 150 -8.06 -14.04 18.53
CA MET A 150 -7.24 -13.02 17.88
C MET A 150 -7.31 -13.12 16.35
N GLN A 151 -7.28 -14.32 15.79
CA GLN A 151 -7.44 -14.49 14.33
C GLN A 151 -8.83 -14.09 13.85
N LEU A 152 -9.89 -14.43 14.59
CA LEU A 152 -11.27 -14.00 14.28
C LEU A 152 -11.44 -12.48 14.35
N GLN A 153 -10.66 -11.80 15.19
CA GLN A 153 -10.58 -10.34 15.29
C GLN A 153 -9.65 -9.71 14.23
N LEU A 154 -9.19 -10.49 13.24
CA LEU A 154 -8.33 -10.05 12.15
C LEU A 154 -6.94 -9.55 12.59
N ALA A 155 -6.38 -10.10 13.68
CA ALA A 155 -5.04 -9.76 14.14
C ALA A 155 -3.97 -9.95 13.03
N SER A 156 -4.09 -10.99 12.21
CA SER A 156 -3.18 -11.23 11.07
C SER A 156 -3.22 -10.10 10.04
N VAL A 157 -4.39 -9.54 9.74
CA VAL A 157 -4.55 -8.38 8.84
C VAL A 157 -3.89 -7.14 9.46
N PHE A 158 -4.15 -6.92 10.75
CA PHE A 158 -3.60 -5.79 11.49
C PHE A 158 -2.07 -5.81 11.56
N PHE A 159 -1.46 -6.93 11.96
CA PHE A 159 0.00 -7.02 12.08
C PHE A 159 0.70 -7.01 10.72
N THR A 160 0.07 -7.59 9.69
CA THR A 160 0.59 -7.51 8.31
C THR A 160 0.58 -6.07 7.78
N PHE A 161 -0.45 -5.29 8.14
CA PHE A 161 -0.48 -3.86 7.87
C PHE A 161 0.61 -3.10 8.66
N GLN A 162 0.76 -3.36 9.95
CA GLN A 162 1.81 -2.74 10.76
C GLN A 162 3.22 -3.01 10.22
N LEU A 163 3.48 -4.21 9.69
CA LEU A 163 4.74 -4.56 9.05
C LEU A 163 5.07 -3.60 7.88
N GLY A 164 4.05 -3.22 7.09
CA GLY A 164 4.17 -2.25 6.02
C GLY A 164 4.53 -0.85 6.54
N THR A 165 3.87 -0.41 7.62
CA THR A 165 4.17 0.86 8.30
C THR A 165 5.62 0.91 8.76
N LYS A 166 6.05 -0.10 9.54
CA LYS A 166 7.42 -0.20 10.07
C LYS A 166 8.45 -0.15 8.96
N THR A 167 8.25 -0.95 7.92
CA THR A 167 9.17 -1.04 6.79
C THR A 167 9.26 0.27 6.00
N HIS A 168 8.12 0.93 5.72
CA HIS A 168 8.12 2.16 4.93
C HIS A 168 8.88 3.28 5.63
N TYR A 169 8.56 3.54 6.90
CA TYR A 169 9.16 4.64 7.65
C TYR A 169 10.62 4.37 8.02
N TYR A 170 10.96 3.14 8.39
CA TYR A 170 12.35 2.73 8.62
C TYR A 170 13.20 2.86 7.35
N GLY A 171 12.75 2.30 6.22
CA GLY A 171 13.49 2.36 4.95
C GLY A 171 13.63 3.78 4.39
N ARG A 172 12.58 4.59 4.48
CA ARG A 172 12.61 6.01 4.08
C ARG A 172 13.64 6.79 4.90
N THR A 173 13.70 6.56 6.20
CA THR A 173 14.67 7.21 7.08
C THR A 173 16.10 6.78 6.76
N ILE A 174 16.36 5.53 6.43
CA ILE A 174 17.70 5.09 6.02
C ILE A 174 18.15 5.77 4.72
N LEU A 175 17.25 5.91 3.74
CA LEU A 175 17.59 6.44 2.42
C LEU A 175 17.70 7.96 2.39
N HIS A 176 16.75 8.64 3.04
CA HIS A 176 16.55 10.09 2.92
C HIS A 176 16.75 10.84 4.24
N GLY A 177 16.79 10.13 5.37
CA GLY A 177 16.73 10.71 6.71
C GLY A 177 15.44 11.48 6.95
N GLY A 178 15.49 12.38 7.93
CA GLY A 178 14.44 13.38 8.12
C GLY A 178 13.28 12.90 8.97
N ALA A 179 13.60 12.20 10.07
CA ALA A 179 12.62 11.90 11.11
C ALA A 179 11.89 13.18 11.55
N LYS A 180 10.60 13.25 11.24
CA LYS A 180 9.72 14.35 11.63
C LYS A 180 8.88 13.91 12.83
N TYR A 181 8.65 14.82 13.78
CA TYR A 181 7.66 14.59 14.81
C TYR A 181 6.26 14.43 14.18
N ILE A 182 5.63 13.28 14.43
CA ILE A 182 4.26 12.98 14.05
C ILE A 182 3.41 13.11 15.34
N PRO A 183 2.48 14.06 15.42
CA PRO A 183 1.60 14.16 16.58
C PRO A 183 0.67 12.95 16.62
N THR A 184 0.85 12.08 17.62
CA THR A 184 -0.12 11.03 17.92
C THR A 184 -1.26 11.70 18.68
N GLY A 185 -2.33 12.04 17.96
CA GLY A 185 -3.48 12.76 18.49
C GLY A 185 -4.05 12.12 19.76
N ARG A 186 -4.60 12.95 20.65
CA ARG A 186 -5.22 12.53 21.93
C ARG A 186 -6.76 12.61 21.89
N GLY A 187 -7.37 12.38 20.74
CA GLY A 187 -8.84 12.36 20.59
C GLY A 187 -9.50 11.05 21.06
N PHE A 188 -10.84 11.08 21.08
CA PHE A 188 -11.70 9.90 21.27
C PHE A 188 -11.69 9.05 20.00
N VAL A 189 -11.68 7.72 20.16
CA VAL A 189 -11.28 6.77 19.10
C VAL A 189 -12.45 6.20 18.30
N VAL A 190 -13.66 6.42 18.78
CA VAL A 190 -14.88 5.83 18.21
C VAL A 190 -15.37 6.58 16.96
N TYR A 191 -14.64 7.58 16.48
CA TYR A 191 -15.07 8.37 15.32
C TYR A 191 -14.60 7.78 13.99
N HIS A 192 -15.49 7.85 13.01
CA HIS A 192 -15.22 7.55 11.62
C HIS A 192 -14.19 8.53 11.05
N ALA A 193 -13.06 8.02 10.58
CA ALA A 193 -12.07 8.78 9.82
C ALA A 193 -12.48 8.84 8.35
N LYS A 194 -12.50 10.06 7.78
CA LYS A 194 -12.88 10.26 6.38
C LYS A 194 -11.96 9.52 5.42
N PHE A 195 -12.48 9.05 4.30
CA PHE A 195 -11.68 8.42 3.24
C PHE A 195 -10.47 9.27 2.80
N ALA A 196 -10.65 10.59 2.63
CA ALA A 196 -9.56 11.49 2.24
C ALA A 196 -8.44 11.57 3.30
N GLU A 197 -8.75 11.40 4.59
CA GLU A 197 -7.76 11.35 5.65
C GLU A 197 -6.96 10.04 5.60
N ASN A 198 -7.66 8.89 5.55
CA ASN A 198 -7.02 7.58 5.42
C ASN A 198 -6.16 7.49 4.15
N TYR A 199 -6.64 8.06 3.04
CA TYR A 199 -5.89 8.11 1.79
C TYR A 199 -4.58 8.89 1.93
N ARG A 200 -4.63 10.09 2.52
CA ARG A 200 -3.44 10.92 2.71
C ARG A 200 -2.41 10.26 3.63
N MET A 201 -2.87 9.53 4.65
CA MET A 201 -2.00 8.87 5.60
C MET A 201 -1.32 7.61 5.02
N TYR A 202 -2.05 6.84 4.21
CA TYR A 202 -1.60 5.51 3.77
C TYR A 202 -1.20 5.39 2.30
N SER A 203 -1.39 6.45 1.49
CA SER A 203 -1.10 6.43 0.06
C SER A 203 0.32 5.92 -0.25
N ARG A 204 1.36 6.52 0.34
CA ARG A 204 2.77 6.15 0.08
C ARG A 204 3.26 4.93 0.85
N SER A 205 2.74 4.75 2.06
CA SER A 205 3.21 3.70 2.95
C SER A 205 2.66 2.34 2.55
N HIS A 206 1.39 2.27 2.12
CA HIS A 206 0.70 1.02 1.85
C HIS A 206 0.07 0.99 0.46
N PHE A 207 -0.74 1.97 0.05
CA PHE A 207 -1.59 1.82 -1.14
C PHE A 207 -0.79 1.72 -2.45
N VAL A 208 0.17 2.62 -2.66
CA VAL A 208 1.07 2.58 -3.82
C VAL A 208 1.81 1.23 -3.89
N LYS A 209 2.35 0.78 -2.75
CA LYS A 209 3.09 -0.48 -2.64
C LYS A 209 2.21 -1.71 -2.86
N GLY A 210 1.02 -1.71 -2.26
CA GLY A 210 0.04 -2.79 -2.38
C GLY A 210 -0.48 -2.92 -3.80
N LEU A 211 -0.74 -1.80 -4.48
CA LEU A 211 -1.16 -1.80 -5.89
C LEU A 211 -0.05 -2.23 -6.85
N GLU A 212 1.20 -1.86 -6.57
CA GLU A 212 2.36 -2.38 -7.31
C GLU A 212 2.42 -3.91 -7.21
N LEU A 213 2.37 -4.45 -5.98
CA LEU A 213 2.36 -5.90 -5.76
C LEU A 213 1.12 -6.59 -6.36
N LEU A 214 -0.05 -5.94 -6.32
CA LEU A 214 -1.27 -6.42 -6.97
C LEU A 214 -1.08 -6.58 -8.48
N ILE A 215 -0.51 -5.57 -9.14
CA ILE A 215 -0.23 -5.59 -10.58
C ILE A 215 0.77 -6.71 -10.92
N LEU A 216 1.81 -6.89 -10.10
CA LEU A 216 2.76 -8.00 -10.24
C LEU A 216 2.06 -9.36 -10.14
N LEU A 217 1.18 -9.55 -9.14
CA LEU A 217 0.43 -10.78 -8.96
C LEU A 217 -0.54 -11.05 -10.11
N VAL A 218 -1.22 -10.03 -10.63
CA VAL A 218 -2.12 -10.15 -11.78
C VAL A 218 -1.34 -10.56 -13.04
N VAL A 219 -0.17 -9.98 -13.27
CA VAL A 219 0.67 -10.38 -14.41
C VAL A 219 1.27 -11.76 -14.23
N TYR A 220 1.69 -12.12 -13.01
CA TYR A 220 2.11 -13.48 -12.71
C TYR A 220 0.96 -14.48 -12.95
N LEU A 221 -0.26 -14.15 -12.55
CA LEU A 221 -1.44 -14.96 -12.85
C LEU A 221 -1.70 -15.07 -14.36
N ALA A 222 -1.59 -13.98 -15.10
CA ALA A 222 -1.88 -13.93 -16.54
C ALA A 222 -0.87 -14.72 -17.39
N TYR A 223 0.43 -14.56 -17.12
CA TYR A 223 1.52 -15.12 -17.92
C TYR A 223 2.14 -16.41 -17.34
N GLY A 224 1.95 -16.69 -16.04
CA GLY A 224 2.46 -17.88 -15.36
C GLY A 224 1.69 -19.17 -15.65
N ARG A 225 1.37 -19.45 -16.93
CA ARG A 225 0.60 -20.65 -17.33
C ARG A 225 1.27 -21.96 -16.90
N SER A 226 2.59 -22.02 -16.88
CA SER A 226 3.36 -23.24 -16.61
C SER A 226 3.19 -23.76 -15.17
N TYR A 227 2.87 -22.89 -14.21
CA TYR A 227 2.61 -23.28 -12.81
C TYR A 227 1.14 -23.66 -12.57
N ARG A 228 0.21 -23.29 -13.47
CA ARG A 228 -1.22 -23.63 -13.32
C ARG A 228 -1.51 -25.12 -13.47
N THR A 229 -0.65 -25.86 -14.18
CA THR A 229 -0.76 -27.33 -14.28
C THR A 229 -0.68 -27.99 -12.89
N SER A 230 -0.01 -27.33 -11.93
CA SER A 230 -0.02 -27.68 -10.51
C SER A 230 -0.71 -26.57 -9.69
N SER A 231 -2.01 -26.38 -9.93
CA SER A 231 -2.88 -25.33 -9.33
C SER A 231 -2.70 -25.11 -7.82
N SER A 232 -2.44 -26.19 -7.05
CA SER A 232 -2.21 -26.11 -5.61
C SER A 232 -0.96 -25.31 -5.24
N LEU A 233 0.17 -25.50 -5.95
CA LEU A 233 1.43 -24.83 -5.63
C LEU A 233 1.40 -23.34 -5.87
N TYR A 234 0.76 -22.92 -6.97
CA TYR A 234 0.58 -21.50 -7.26
C TYR A 234 -0.14 -20.80 -6.12
N LEU A 235 -1.23 -21.42 -5.64
CA LEU A 235 -2.02 -20.88 -4.54
C LEU A 235 -1.23 -20.86 -3.24
N PHE A 236 -0.54 -21.94 -2.87
CA PHE A 236 0.26 -21.97 -1.63
C PHE A 236 1.36 -20.91 -1.60
N VAL A 237 2.07 -20.73 -2.72
CA VAL A 237 3.19 -19.76 -2.79
C VAL A 237 2.69 -18.31 -2.83
N THR A 238 1.57 -18.03 -3.51
CA THR A 238 1.11 -16.65 -3.71
C THR A 238 0.06 -16.19 -2.71
N PHE A 239 -0.61 -17.10 -2.00
CA PHE A 239 -1.69 -16.77 -1.05
C PHE A 239 -1.22 -15.80 0.03
N SER A 240 -0.03 -16.01 0.60
CA SER A 240 0.56 -15.12 1.61
C SER A 240 0.76 -13.70 1.07
N ILE A 241 1.10 -13.56 -0.21
CA ILE A 241 1.32 -12.27 -0.86
C ILE A 241 -0.03 -11.61 -1.20
N TRP A 242 -1.01 -12.37 -1.69
CA TRP A 242 -2.38 -11.90 -1.87
C TRP A 242 -2.98 -11.39 -0.56
N PHE A 243 -2.78 -12.13 0.53
CA PHE A 243 -3.20 -11.74 1.87
C PHE A 243 -2.51 -10.45 2.33
N MET A 244 -1.20 -10.31 2.09
CA MET A 244 -0.47 -9.08 2.39
C MET A 244 -1.00 -7.88 1.60
N VAL A 245 -1.25 -8.05 0.29
CA VAL A 245 -1.82 -7.00 -0.57
C VAL A 245 -3.21 -6.59 -0.08
N ALA A 246 -4.09 -7.55 0.19
CA ALA A 246 -5.43 -7.27 0.72
C ALA A 246 -5.36 -6.52 2.06
N SER A 247 -4.45 -6.94 2.95
CA SER A 247 -4.24 -6.29 4.24
C SER A 247 -3.76 -4.85 4.07
N TRP A 248 -2.78 -4.60 3.20
CA TRP A 248 -2.26 -3.25 2.95
C TRP A 248 -3.27 -2.30 2.31
N LEU A 249 -4.15 -2.81 1.45
CA LEU A 249 -5.16 -1.99 0.77
C LEU A 249 -6.39 -1.72 1.64
N PHE A 250 -6.84 -2.70 2.43
CA PHE A 250 -8.16 -2.63 3.08
C PHE A 250 -8.16 -2.54 4.61
N ALA A 251 -7.05 -2.85 5.30
CA ALA A 251 -7.02 -2.76 6.76
C ALA A 251 -7.44 -1.39 7.33
N PRO A 252 -7.02 -0.23 6.75
CA PRO A 252 -7.44 1.07 7.24
C PRO A 252 -8.96 1.26 7.25
N PHE A 253 -9.67 0.63 6.32
CA PHE A 253 -11.12 0.76 6.18
C PHE A 253 -11.86 -0.27 7.03
N ILE A 254 -11.34 -1.49 7.13
CA ILE A 254 -11.88 -2.54 8.01
C ILE A 254 -11.82 -2.10 9.48
N PHE A 255 -10.71 -1.47 9.89
CA PHE A 255 -10.54 -0.99 11.26
C PHE A 255 -11.06 0.44 11.51
N ASN A 256 -11.81 1.02 10.56
CA ASN A 256 -12.41 2.35 10.68
C ASN A 256 -13.90 2.24 11.03
N PRO A 257 -14.36 2.77 12.18
CA PRO A 257 -15.77 2.75 12.56
C PRO A 257 -16.68 3.34 11.47
N SER A 258 -17.86 2.75 11.29
CA SER A 258 -18.89 3.18 10.31
C SER A 258 -18.42 3.34 8.86
N CYS A 259 -17.31 2.69 8.47
CA CYS A 259 -16.75 2.85 7.12
C CYS A 259 -17.64 2.23 6.03
N PHE A 260 -18.45 1.23 6.37
CA PHE A 260 -19.36 0.56 5.43
C PHE A 260 -20.81 1.06 5.56
N GLU A 261 -21.05 2.21 6.17
CA GLU A 261 -22.36 2.83 6.21
C GLU A 261 -22.59 3.67 4.95
N TRP A 262 -23.65 3.37 4.18
CA TRP A 262 -23.90 3.98 2.87
C TRP A 262 -23.85 5.52 2.90
N GLN A 263 -24.50 6.15 3.88
CA GLN A 263 -24.55 7.60 3.98
C GLN A 263 -23.16 8.21 4.19
N LYS A 264 -22.35 7.61 5.08
CA LYS A 264 -20.97 8.05 5.33
C LYS A 264 -20.08 7.85 4.11
N THR A 265 -20.23 6.73 3.41
CA THR A 265 -19.51 6.45 2.16
C THR A 265 -19.81 7.51 1.10
N VAL A 266 -21.07 7.90 0.92
CA VAL A 266 -21.44 8.98 -0.02
C VAL A 266 -20.81 10.31 0.38
N ASP A 267 -20.86 10.67 1.66
CA ASP A 267 -20.23 11.90 2.17
C ASP A 267 -18.71 11.89 1.90
N ASP A 268 -18.05 10.76 2.20
CA ASP A 268 -16.62 10.54 1.95
C ASP A 268 -16.24 10.66 0.47
N TRP A 269 -17.09 10.14 -0.42
CA TRP A 269 -16.89 10.30 -1.86
C TRP A 269 -16.91 11.78 -2.26
N THR A 270 -17.89 12.54 -1.75
CA THR A 270 -17.98 13.97 -2.08
C THR A 270 -16.81 14.77 -1.51
N ASP A 271 -16.35 14.46 -0.31
CA ASP A 271 -15.19 15.08 0.35
C ASP A 271 -13.90 14.79 -0.42
N TRP A 272 -13.67 13.52 -0.78
CA TRP A 272 -12.50 13.12 -1.57
C TRP A 272 -12.48 13.76 -2.96
N ARG A 273 -13.64 13.81 -3.64
CA ARG A 273 -13.75 14.46 -4.96
C ARG A 273 -13.50 15.97 -4.88
N LYS A 274 -13.96 16.64 -3.82
CA LYS A 274 -13.66 18.06 -3.57
C LYS A 274 -12.17 18.26 -3.32
N TRP A 275 -11.56 17.45 -2.46
CA TRP A 275 -10.12 17.51 -2.15
C TRP A 275 -9.23 17.28 -3.39
N MET A 276 -9.58 16.31 -4.25
CA MET A 276 -8.90 16.06 -5.53
C MET A 276 -9.10 17.18 -6.56
N GLY A 277 -10.22 17.91 -6.46
CA GLY A 277 -10.57 19.02 -7.35
C GLY A 277 -9.91 20.34 -6.98
N ASN A 278 -9.67 20.58 -5.69
CA ASN A 278 -9.09 21.82 -5.18
C ASN A 278 -7.61 21.94 -5.56
N ARG A 279 -7.30 22.93 -6.40
CA ARG A 279 -5.91 23.30 -6.73
C ARG A 279 -5.30 24.11 -5.60
N GLY A 280 -4.03 23.84 -5.31
CA GLY A 280 -3.31 24.44 -4.19
C GLY A 280 -3.24 25.96 -4.31
N GLY A 281 -3.35 26.66 -3.18
CA GLY A 281 -3.18 28.11 -3.05
C GLY A 281 -2.10 28.41 -2.02
N ILE A 282 -1.58 29.63 -2.02
CA ILE A 282 -0.55 30.04 -1.04
C ILE A 282 -1.14 29.89 0.37
N GLY A 283 -0.52 29.06 1.20
CA GLY A 283 -0.93 28.83 2.59
C GLY A 283 -2.04 27.79 2.83
N MET A 284 -2.54 27.10 1.78
CA MET A 284 -3.53 26.04 1.98
C MET A 284 -2.93 24.80 2.64
N SER A 285 -3.65 24.21 3.60
CA SER A 285 -3.22 22.98 4.26
C SER A 285 -3.39 21.76 3.35
N GLY A 286 -2.59 20.70 3.60
CA GLY A 286 -2.73 19.43 2.88
C GLY A 286 -4.08 18.72 3.10
N GLU A 287 -4.87 19.16 4.08
CA GLU A 287 -6.25 18.70 4.30
C GLU A 287 -7.24 19.25 3.29
N GLN A 288 -6.99 20.44 2.76
CA GLN A 288 -7.94 21.14 1.91
C GLN A 288 -7.69 20.91 0.42
N SER A 289 -6.44 20.61 0.04
CA SER A 289 -6.03 20.45 -1.36
C SER A 289 -5.07 19.27 -1.55
N TRP A 290 -5.37 18.47 -2.59
CA TRP A 290 -4.50 17.40 -3.05
C TRP A 290 -3.11 17.90 -3.44
N GLU A 291 -3.02 19.07 -4.07
CA GLU A 291 -1.73 19.60 -4.55
C GLU A 291 -0.81 20.02 -3.40
N ALA A 292 -1.38 20.66 -2.36
CA ALA A 292 -0.62 21.01 -1.17
C ALA A 292 -0.12 19.75 -0.44
N TRP A 293 -0.97 18.73 -0.31
CA TRP A 293 -0.59 17.44 0.26
C TRP A 293 0.51 16.75 -0.56
N TRP A 294 0.34 16.66 -1.88
CA TRP A 294 1.28 16.02 -2.80
C TRP A 294 2.69 16.62 -2.70
N ARG A 295 2.78 17.96 -2.68
CA ARG A 295 4.05 18.67 -2.50
C ARG A 295 4.65 18.44 -1.11
N SER A 296 3.81 18.43 -0.06
CA SER A 296 4.27 18.21 1.31
C SER A 296 4.82 16.79 1.52
N GLU A 297 4.21 15.79 0.89
CA GLU A 297 4.62 14.39 1.01
C GLU A 297 6.00 14.17 0.38
N GLN A 298 6.29 14.85 -0.73
CA GLN A 298 7.56 14.79 -1.47
C GLN A 298 8.66 15.69 -0.89
N ALA A 299 8.39 16.45 0.18
CA ALA A 299 9.37 17.39 0.72
C ALA A 299 10.70 16.73 1.14
N HIS A 300 10.66 15.44 1.48
CA HIS A 300 11.87 14.67 1.81
C HIS A 300 12.82 14.52 0.63
N LEU A 301 12.31 14.36 -0.60
CA LEU A 301 13.11 14.19 -1.82
C LEU A 301 13.96 15.43 -2.16
N ARG A 302 13.56 16.61 -1.67
CA ARG A 302 14.31 17.86 -1.87
C ARG A 302 15.61 17.91 -1.08
N LYS A 303 15.72 17.14 0.00
CA LYS A 303 16.88 17.12 0.90
C LYS A 303 17.77 15.88 0.69
N THR A 304 17.45 15.08 -0.32
CA THR A 304 18.09 13.80 -0.58
C THR A 304 19.52 13.96 -1.10
N SER A 305 20.40 13.06 -0.68
CA SER A 305 21.78 12.99 -1.19
C SER A 305 21.84 12.50 -2.64
N VAL A 306 22.88 12.85 -3.39
CA VAL A 306 23.05 12.39 -4.79
C VAL A 306 23.04 10.85 -4.90
N ARG A 307 23.60 10.14 -3.92
CA ARG A 307 23.60 8.66 -3.89
C ARG A 307 22.19 8.10 -3.78
N ALA A 308 21.39 8.65 -2.88
CA ALA A 308 20.01 8.24 -2.70
C ALA A 308 19.14 8.61 -3.91
N LEU A 309 19.40 9.76 -4.55
CA LEU A 309 18.75 10.13 -5.81
C LEU A 309 19.03 9.11 -6.92
N ILE A 310 20.30 8.72 -7.12
CA ILE A 310 20.67 7.70 -8.11
C ILE A 310 19.99 6.37 -7.78
N LEU A 311 19.91 5.99 -6.51
CA LEU A 311 19.24 4.76 -6.09
C LEU A 311 17.72 4.80 -6.38
N GLU A 312 17.05 5.92 -6.14
CA GLU A 312 15.62 6.10 -6.48
C GLU A 312 15.37 5.95 -7.99
N ILE A 313 16.23 6.56 -8.81
CA ILE A 313 16.16 6.43 -10.27
C ILE A 313 16.38 4.97 -10.67
N LEU A 314 17.45 4.34 -10.17
CA LEU A 314 17.78 2.94 -10.47
C LEU A 314 16.63 2.00 -10.09
N MET A 315 16.05 2.19 -8.91
CA MET A 315 14.91 1.43 -8.44
C MET A 315 13.69 1.66 -9.34
N SER A 316 13.47 2.87 -9.86
CA SER A 316 12.36 3.18 -10.77
C SER A 316 12.50 2.55 -12.16
N LEU A 317 13.74 2.33 -12.64
CA LEU A 317 13.99 1.71 -13.95
C LEU A 317 13.42 0.30 -14.07
N ARG A 318 13.15 -0.40 -12.95
CA ARG A 318 12.52 -1.72 -12.93
C ARG A 318 11.20 -1.78 -13.70
N PHE A 319 10.47 -0.66 -13.74
CA PHE A 319 9.20 -0.56 -14.46
C PHE A 319 9.37 -0.48 -15.98
N LEU A 320 10.54 -0.10 -16.49
CA LEU A 320 10.82 -0.12 -17.93
C LEU A 320 11.02 -1.55 -18.43
N ILE A 321 11.69 -2.38 -17.62
CA ILE A 321 11.85 -3.83 -17.88
C ILE A 321 10.47 -4.51 -17.92
N TYR A 322 9.57 -4.07 -17.05
CA TYR A 322 8.19 -4.55 -17.00
C TYR A 322 7.45 -4.35 -18.33
N GLN A 323 7.48 -3.11 -18.86
CA GLN A 323 6.89 -2.80 -20.16
C GLN A 323 7.57 -3.56 -21.29
N TYR A 324 8.89 -3.61 -21.28
CA TYR A 324 9.66 -4.33 -22.29
C TYR A 324 9.18 -5.78 -22.40
N GLY A 325 9.10 -6.51 -21.28
CA GLY A 325 8.65 -7.90 -21.34
C GLY A 325 7.19 -8.06 -21.80
N ILE A 326 6.26 -7.19 -21.37
CA ILE A 326 4.86 -7.29 -21.79
C ILE A 326 4.68 -6.97 -23.28
N VAL A 327 5.34 -5.93 -23.79
CA VAL A 327 5.23 -5.51 -25.19
C VAL A 327 5.65 -6.64 -26.14
N TYR A 328 6.66 -7.43 -25.77
CA TYR A 328 7.12 -8.58 -26.55
C TYR A 328 6.15 -9.76 -26.58
N HIS A 329 5.25 -9.86 -25.60
CA HIS A 329 4.20 -10.87 -25.56
C HIS A 329 2.87 -10.40 -26.17
N LEU A 330 2.78 -9.17 -26.68
CA LEU A 330 1.59 -8.67 -27.36
C LEU A 330 1.42 -9.34 -28.73
N LYS A 331 0.20 -9.78 -29.04
CA LYS A 331 -0.11 -10.44 -30.32
C LYS A 331 -0.02 -9.48 -31.51
N ILE A 332 -0.28 -8.19 -31.27
CA ILE A 332 -0.15 -7.14 -32.28
C ILE A 332 1.28 -7.02 -32.83
N ALA A 333 2.29 -7.38 -32.03
CA ALA A 333 3.69 -7.37 -32.46
C ALA A 333 4.04 -8.51 -33.44
N ARG A 334 3.10 -9.42 -33.77
CA ARG A 334 3.28 -10.56 -34.68
C ARG A 334 4.57 -11.35 -34.42
N HIS A 335 4.89 -11.60 -33.15
CA HIS A 335 6.14 -12.23 -32.68
C HIS A 335 7.44 -11.53 -33.10
N SER A 336 7.39 -10.30 -33.61
CA SER A 336 8.60 -9.54 -33.92
C SER A 336 9.26 -9.06 -32.63
N THR A 337 10.49 -9.50 -32.41
CA THR A 337 11.31 -9.18 -31.22
C THR A 337 12.17 -7.92 -31.42
N SER A 338 11.82 -7.07 -32.40
CA SER A 338 12.62 -5.90 -32.72
C SER A 338 12.48 -4.81 -31.66
N ILE A 339 13.60 -4.17 -31.32
CA ILE A 339 13.62 -3.04 -30.38
C ILE A 339 12.79 -1.85 -30.87
N LEU A 340 12.50 -1.81 -32.17
CA LEU A 340 11.62 -0.82 -32.79
C LEU A 340 10.18 -0.91 -32.26
N VAL A 341 9.65 -2.11 -31.98
CA VAL A 341 8.30 -2.26 -31.39
C VAL A 341 8.25 -1.64 -30.00
N TYR A 342 9.31 -1.85 -29.21
CA TYR A 342 9.44 -1.20 -27.91
C TYR A 342 9.55 0.33 -28.05
N GLY A 343 10.37 0.84 -28.98
CA GLY A 343 10.45 2.27 -29.27
C GLY A 343 9.12 2.88 -29.71
N LEU A 344 8.35 2.19 -30.57
CA LEU A 344 7.01 2.61 -30.99
C LEU A 344 6.02 2.64 -29.82
N SER A 345 6.15 1.75 -28.85
CA SER A 345 5.29 1.75 -27.66
C SER A 345 5.44 3.03 -26.82
N TRP A 346 6.60 3.69 -26.86
CA TRP A 346 6.79 4.98 -26.20
C TRP A 346 6.00 6.13 -26.83
N LEU A 347 5.63 6.02 -28.11
CA LEU A 347 4.72 6.99 -28.73
C LEU A 347 3.34 6.96 -28.06
N VAL A 348 2.87 5.78 -27.64
CA VAL A 348 1.61 5.64 -26.87
C VAL A 348 1.72 6.34 -25.53
N MET A 349 2.87 6.24 -24.85
CA MET A 349 3.08 6.97 -23.60
C MET A 349 3.14 8.48 -23.81
N LEU A 350 3.78 8.94 -24.89
CA LEU A 350 3.81 10.35 -25.24
C LEU A 350 2.40 10.89 -25.53
N THR A 351 1.57 10.14 -26.28
CA THR A 351 0.18 10.57 -26.54
C THR A 351 -0.65 10.65 -25.27
N VAL A 352 -0.52 9.69 -24.35
CA VAL A 352 -1.19 9.75 -23.04
C VAL A 352 -0.78 10.99 -22.25
N LEU A 353 0.52 11.32 -22.19
CA LEU A 353 1.00 12.53 -21.51
C LEU A 353 0.45 13.82 -22.15
N VAL A 354 0.41 13.88 -23.48
CA VAL A 354 -0.16 15.02 -24.21
C VAL A 354 -1.65 15.16 -23.92
N VAL A 355 -2.41 14.07 -23.92
CA VAL A 355 -3.85 14.08 -23.58
C VAL A 355 -4.08 14.56 -22.15
N LEU A 356 -3.33 14.05 -21.18
CA LEU A 356 -3.42 14.51 -19.79
C LEU A 356 -3.12 16.00 -19.66
N LYS A 357 -2.11 16.49 -20.37
CA LYS A 357 -1.78 17.92 -20.42
C LYS A 357 -2.90 18.75 -21.04
N MET A 358 -3.49 18.31 -22.16
CA MET A 358 -4.64 18.98 -22.79
C MET A 358 -5.84 19.05 -21.84
N VAL A 359 -6.15 17.98 -21.11
CA VAL A 359 -7.24 17.96 -20.12
C VAL A 359 -6.96 18.94 -18.98
N SER A 360 -5.71 19.06 -18.52
CA SER A 360 -5.35 20.01 -17.47
C SER A 360 -5.50 21.46 -17.91
N ILE A 361 -4.97 21.81 -19.09
CA ILE A 361 -5.11 23.16 -19.67
C ILE A 361 -6.58 23.49 -19.91
N GLY A 362 -7.35 22.54 -20.44
CA GLY A 362 -8.78 22.70 -20.64
C GLY A 362 -9.54 22.92 -19.33
N ARG A 363 -9.13 22.24 -18.24
CA ARG A 363 -9.71 22.47 -16.91
C ARG A 363 -9.37 23.86 -16.37
N GLN A 364 -8.14 24.34 -16.56
CA GLN A 364 -7.72 25.69 -16.14
C GLN A 364 -8.48 26.78 -16.87
N LYS A 365 -8.54 26.67 -18.21
CA LYS A 365 -9.05 27.74 -19.06
C LYS A 365 -10.58 27.79 -19.10
N PHE A 366 -11.24 26.65 -18.90
CA PHE A 366 -12.69 26.52 -19.13
C PHE A 366 -13.47 26.00 -17.93
N GLY A 367 -12.80 25.63 -16.82
CA GLY A 367 -13.45 25.00 -15.67
C GLY A 367 -14.34 25.93 -14.84
N THR A 368 -13.98 27.21 -14.73
CA THR A 368 -14.73 28.20 -13.94
C THR A 368 -15.73 28.97 -14.78
N ASP A 369 -15.37 29.34 -16.01
CA ASP A 369 -16.15 30.31 -16.78
C ASP A 369 -17.04 29.65 -17.86
N LEU A 370 -16.68 28.44 -18.33
CA LEU A 370 -17.37 27.76 -19.45
C LEU A 370 -17.43 26.23 -19.26
N GLN A 371 -18.15 25.76 -18.25
CA GLN A 371 -18.30 24.33 -17.92
C GLN A 371 -18.74 23.46 -19.11
N LEU A 372 -19.58 24.00 -20.01
CA LEU A 372 -20.04 23.31 -21.22
C LEU A 372 -18.86 22.98 -22.15
N MET A 373 -17.95 23.92 -22.37
CA MET A 373 -16.82 23.72 -23.28
C MET A 373 -15.82 22.71 -22.73
N PHE A 374 -15.65 22.64 -21.41
CA PHE A 374 -14.88 21.57 -20.78
C PHE A 374 -15.52 20.19 -20.95
N ARG A 375 -16.86 20.09 -20.93
CA ARG A 375 -17.57 18.83 -21.23
C ARG A 375 -17.42 18.45 -22.71
N ILE A 376 -17.52 19.41 -23.62
CA ILE A 376 -17.31 19.19 -25.06
C ILE A 376 -15.88 18.70 -25.32
N LEU A 377 -14.87 19.33 -24.72
CA LEU A 377 -13.47 18.89 -24.84
C LEU A 377 -13.31 17.42 -24.40
N LYS A 378 -13.90 17.02 -23.27
CA LYS A 378 -13.90 15.62 -22.83
C LYS A 378 -14.61 14.70 -23.82
N GLY A 379 -15.74 15.14 -24.36
CA GLY A 379 -16.48 14.39 -25.39
C GLY A 379 -15.65 14.16 -26.65
N ILE A 380 -14.96 15.18 -27.14
CA ILE A 380 -14.08 15.10 -28.32
C ILE A 380 -12.90 14.16 -28.04
N LEU A 381 -12.25 14.28 -26.88
CA LEU A 381 -11.15 13.38 -26.49
C LEU A 381 -11.62 11.93 -26.37
N PHE A 382 -12.81 11.70 -25.81
CA PHE A 382 -13.41 10.37 -25.71
C PHE A 382 -13.73 9.80 -27.10
N LEU A 383 -14.35 10.59 -27.97
CA LEU A 383 -14.65 10.15 -29.34
C LEU A 383 -13.36 9.84 -30.11
N GLY A 384 -12.33 10.68 -29.99
CA GLY A 384 -11.01 10.45 -30.57
C GLY A 384 -10.33 9.18 -30.04
N PHE A 385 -10.48 8.88 -28.75
CA PHE A 385 -9.98 7.62 -28.19
C PHE A 385 -10.73 6.41 -28.75
N VAL A 386 -12.07 6.48 -28.85
CA VAL A 386 -12.91 5.40 -29.40
C VAL A 386 -12.60 5.16 -30.87
N THR A 387 -12.40 6.21 -31.67
CA THR A 387 -12.04 6.05 -33.10
C THR A 387 -10.66 5.42 -33.27
N VAL A 388 -9.65 5.85 -32.51
CA VAL A 388 -8.31 5.23 -32.53
C VAL A 388 -8.38 3.76 -32.11
N MET A 389 -9.13 3.43 -31.06
CA MET A 389 -9.34 2.04 -30.65
C MET A 389 -10.04 1.23 -31.74
N ALA A 390 -11.12 1.73 -32.34
CA ALA A 390 -11.84 1.04 -33.40
C ALA A 390 -10.95 0.75 -34.61
N VAL A 391 -10.09 1.70 -35.01
CA VAL A 391 -9.10 1.52 -36.07
C VAL A 391 -8.07 0.44 -35.70
N LEU A 392 -7.57 0.43 -34.46
CA LEU A 392 -6.62 -0.59 -34.01
C LEU A 392 -7.24 -1.99 -33.93
N PHE A 393 -8.52 -2.10 -33.59
CA PHE A 393 -9.26 -3.37 -33.63
C PHE A 393 -9.51 -3.84 -35.07
N ALA A 394 -9.98 -2.95 -35.95
CA ALA A 394 -10.39 -3.31 -37.31
C ALA A 394 -9.20 -3.56 -38.27
N ILE A 395 -8.15 -2.74 -38.18
CA ILE A 395 -7.01 -2.75 -39.10
C ILE A 395 -5.76 -3.32 -38.41
N GLY A 396 -5.54 -2.94 -37.15
CA GLY A 396 -4.35 -3.34 -36.39
C GLY A 396 -4.39 -4.77 -35.85
N GLY A 397 -5.56 -5.44 -35.87
CA GLY A 397 -5.73 -6.78 -35.30
C GLY A 397 -5.55 -6.83 -33.78
N LEU A 398 -5.78 -5.71 -33.09
CA LEU A 398 -5.68 -5.63 -31.63
C LEU A 398 -6.73 -6.55 -30.99
N THR A 399 -6.33 -7.39 -30.04
CA THR A 399 -7.28 -8.23 -29.29
C THR A 399 -7.63 -7.60 -27.93
N ILE A 400 -8.76 -7.98 -27.33
CA ILE A 400 -9.11 -7.56 -25.96
C ILE A 400 -8.00 -7.96 -24.97
N THR A 401 -7.36 -9.11 -25.20
CA THR A 401 -6.21 -9.55 -24.39
C THR A 401 -5.01 -8.63 -24.53
N ASP A 402 -4.77 -8.05 -25.71
CA ASP A 402 -3.69 -7.08 -25.91
C ASP A 402 -4.02 -5.75 -25.24
N VAL A 403 -5.29 -5.31 -25.21
CA VAL A 403 -5.70 -4.09 -24.48
C VAL A 403 -5.41 -4.23 -22.99
N LEU A 404 -5.78 -5.37 -22.39
CA LEU A 404 -5.51 -5.65 -20.98
C LEU A 404 -4.01 -5.80 -20.70
N ALA A 405 -3.25 -6.40 -21.60
CA ALA A 405 -1.79 -6.46 -21.48
C ALA A 405 -1.17 -5.06 -21.59
N CYS A 406 -1.64 -4.22 -22.52
CA CYS A 406 -1.21 -2.83 -22.67
C CYS A 406 -1.48 -2.01 -21.41
N THR A 407 -2.66 -2.12 -20.78
CA THR A 407 -2.91 -1.40 -19.50
C THR A 407 -1.95 -1.85 -18.42
N LEU A 408 -1.69 -3.16 -18.30
CA LEU A 408 -0.71 -3.70 -17.36
C LEU A 408 0.71 -3.23 -17.67
N GLY A 409 1.12 -3.08 -18.94
CA GLY A 409 2.46 -2.60 -19.31
C GLY A 409 2.66 -1.08 -19.25
N PHE A 410 1.63 -0.30 -19.60
CA PHE A 410 1.72 1.17 -19.66
C PHE A 410 1.44 1.86 -18.31
N LEU A 411 0.66 1.25 -17.41
CA LEU A 411 0.46 1.81 -16.07
C LEU A 411 1.78 1.90 -15.26
N PRO A 412 2.65 0.87 -15.23
CA PRO A 412 3.94 0.96 -14.54
C PRO A 412 4.92 1.93 -15.19
N THR A 413 4.84 2.17 -16.50
CA THR A 413 5.76 3.10 -17.17
C THR A 413 5.43 4.56 -16.90
N GLY A 414 4.16 4.93 -16.88
CA GLY A 414 3.79 6.25 -16.37
C GLY A 414 4.15 6.40 -14.88
N TRP A 415 4.13 5.31 -14.11
CA TRP A 415 4.61 5.29 -12.73
C TRP A 415 6.13 5.53 -12.65
N CYS A 416 6.90 4.96 -13.57
CA CYS A 416 8.34 5.23 -13.71
C CYS A 416 8.62 6.71 -13.97
N ILE A 417 7.91 7.29 -14.95
CA ILE A 417 8.04 8.73 -15.29
C ILE A 417 7.69 9.59 -14.08
N LEU A 418 6.64 9.21 -13.33
CA LEU A 418 6.22 9.90 -12.13
C LEU A 418 7.29 9.86 -11.03
N LEU A 419 7.86 8.68 -10.73
CA LEU A 419 8.87 8.51 -9.68
C LEU A 419 10.18 9.23 -10.04
N ILE A 420 10.65 9.11 -11.28
CA ILE A 420 11.83 9.84 -11.77
C ILE A 420 11.57 11.34 -11.73
N GLY A 421 10.38 11.78 -12.14
CA GLY A 421 9.96 13.18 -12.07
C GLY A 421 9.94 13.74 -10.64
N GLN A 422 9.46 12.94 -9.67
CA GLN A 422 9.48 13.29 -8.24
C GLN A 422 10.91 13.33 -7.67
N ALA A 423 11.74 12.36 -8.02
CA ALA A 423 13.13 12.30 -7.58
C ALA A 423 13.93 13.51 -8.11
N CYS A 424 13.72 13.88 -9.37
CA CYS A 424 14.33 15.03 -10.02
C CYS A 424 13.58 16.36 -9.77
N ALA A 425 12.61 16.40 -8.85
CA ALA A 425 11.80 17.59 -8.58
C ALA A 425 12.63 18.88 -8.37
N PRO A 426 13.74 18.89 -7.60
CA PRO A 426 14.53 20.11 -7.39
C PRO A 426 15.07 20.73 -8.69
N MET A 427 15.27 19.93 -9.74
CA MET A 427 15.80 20.37 -11.02
C MET A 427 14.68 20.77 -12.00
N ILE A 428 13.55 20.07 -11.94
CA ILE A 428 12.48 20.16 -12.96
C ILE A 428 11.37 21.12 -12.54
N GLU A 429 11.25 21.48 -11.26
CA GLU A 429 10.15 22.31 -10.71
C GLU A 429 9.96 23.66 -11.43
N ARG A 430 11.03 24.24 -11.99
CA ARG A 430 10.96 25.52 -12.73
C ARG A 430 10.56 25.37 -14.21
N THR A 431 10.36 24.14 -14.67
CA THR A 431 10.07 23.86 -16.09
C THR A 431 8.60 23.52 -16.31
N MET A 432 8.13 23.70 -17.55
CA MET A 432 6.79 23.27 -18.00
C MET A 432 6.54 21.75 -17.88
N LEU A 433 7.57 20.96 -17.58
CA LEU A 433 7.43 19.51 -17.37
C LEU A 433 6.88 19.19 -15.98
N TRP A 434 7.12 20.04 -14.98
CA TRP A 434 6.64 19.82 -13.62
C TRP A 434 5.12 19.78 -13.54
N ASP A 435 4.44 20.69 -14.25
CA ASP A 435 2.98 20.70 -14.34
C ASP A 435 2.44 19.40 -14.94
N SER A 436 3.11 18.86 -15.97
CA SER A 436 2.73 17.57 -16.56
C SER A 436 2.91 16.40 -15.57
N ILE A 437 4.01 16.38 -14.81
CA ILE A 437 4.28 15.36 -13.79
C ILE A 437 3.24 15.44 -12.66
N GLN A 438 2.89 16.66 -12.24
CA GLN A 438 1.88 16.87 -11.21
C GLN A 438 0.50 16.36 -11.66
N GLU A 439 0.08 16.65 -12.90
CA GLU A 439 -1.19 16.14 -13.42
C GLU A 439 -1.17 14.63 -13.64
N LEU A 440 -0.04 14.05 -14.05
CA LEU A 440 0.15 12.61 -14.09
C LEU A 440 -0.04 12.00 -12.69
N GLY A 441 0.62 12.57 -11.67
CA GLY A 441 0.44 12.15 -10.28
C GLY A 441 -1.01 12.22 -9.82
N ARG A 442 -1.73 13.29 -10.20
CA ARG A 442 -3.16 13.44 -9.90
C ARG A 442 -4.01 12.37 -10.59
N ALA A 443 -3.67 12.00 -11.82
CA ALA A 443 -4.36 10.93 -12.53
C ALA A 443 -4.13 9.57 -11.84
N TYR A 444 -2.90 9.26 -11.45
CA TYR A 444 -2.58 8.05 -10.68
C TYR A 444 -3.33 8.01 -9.36
N ASP A 445 -3.28 9.07 -8.57
CA ASP A 445 -3.97 9.10 -7.27
C ASP A 445 -5.49 9.00 -7.42
N ASN A 446 -6.07 9.58 -8.48
CA ASN A 446 -7.50 9.39 -8.80
C ASN A 446 -7.83 7.93 -9.13
N ILE A 447 -7.01 7.26 -9.96
CA ILE A 447 -7.20 5.85 -10.31
C ILE A 447 -7.06 4.98 -9.07
N MET A 448 -6.03 5.19 -8.25
CA MET A 448 -5.81 4.45 -7.01
C MET A 448 -6.96 4.65 -6.02
N GLY A 449 -7.42 5.90 -5.84
CA GLY A 449 -8.56 6.22 -4.99
C GLY A 449 -9.83 5.53 -5.47
N LEU A 450 -10.09 5.50 -6.78
CA LEU A 450 -11.22 4.76 -7.37
C LEU A 450 -11.13 3.26 -7.13
N ILE A 451 -9.96 2.64 -7.33
CA ILE A 451 -9.76 1.19 -7.10
C ILE A 451 -10.04 0.82 -5.64
N LEU A 452 -9.65 1.67 -4.70
CA LEU A 452 -9.91 1.47 -3.26
C LEU A 452 -11.37 1.71 -2.90
N PHE A 453 -11.96 2.77 -3.46
CA PHE A 453 -13.31 3.21 -3.10
C PHE A 453 -14.39 2.29 -3.66
N LEU A 454 -14.21 1.73 -4.86
CA LEU A 454 -15.21 0.87 -5.51
C LEU A 454 -15.63 -0.35 -4.66
N PRO A 455 -14.70 -1.16 -4.11
CA PRO A 455 -15.05 -2.24 -3.19
C PRO A 455 -15.75 -1.76 -1.92
N ILE A 456 -15.32 -0.61 -1.36
CA ILE A 456 -15.93 -0.05 -0.14
C ILE A 456 -17.38 0.38 -0.43
N GLY A 457 -17.60 1.10 -1.53
CA GLY A 457 -18.92 1.50 -2.00
C GLY A 457 -19.84 0.30 -2.22
N PHE A 458 -19.33 -0.74 -2.90
CA PHE A 458 -20.07 -1.98 -3.11
C PHE A 458 -20.43 -2.68 -1.79
N LEU A 459 -19.47 -2.82 -0.86
CA LEU A 459 -19.70 -3.44 0.44
C LEU A 459 -20.67 -2.63 1.31
N SER A 460 -20.65 -1.31 1.21
CA SER A 460 -21.56 -0.43 1.96
C SER A 460 -23.03 -0.52 1.54
N TRP A 461 -23.31 -1.13 0.38
CA TRP A 461 -24.68 -1.46 -0.04
C TRP A 461 -25.31 -2.52 0.85
N PHE A 462 -24.49 -3.37 1.49
CA PHE A 462 -24.95 -4.50 2.29
C PHE A 462 -24.96 -4.16 3.79
N PRO A 463 -26.15 -4.04 4.43
CA PRO A 463 -26.24 -3.63 5.83
C PRO A 463 -25.49 -4.55 6.81
N PHE A 464 -25.44 -5.86 6.51
CA PHE A 464 -24.77 -6.85 7.37
C PHE A 464 -23.27 -6.60 7.52
N VAL A 465 -22.62 -5.95 6.54
CA VAL A 465 -21.17 -5.66 6.58
C VAL A 465 -20.87 -4.63 7.67
N SER A 466 -21.70 -3.59 7.76
CA SER A 466 -21.58 -2.55 8.81
C SER A 466 -21.83 -3.13 10.21
N GLU A 467 -22.83 -4.01 10.34
CA GLU A 467 -23.08 -4.71 11.61
C GLU A 467 -21.92 -5.63 12.01
N PHE A 468 -21.39 -6.38 11.05
CA PHE A 468 -20.24 -7.26 11.27
C PHE A 468 -19.00 -6.46 11.71
N GLN A 469 -18.69 -5.36 11.02
CA GLN A 469 -17.59 -4.46 11.39
C GLN A 469 -17.76 -3.92 12.81
N THR A 470 -18.97 -3.48 13.17
CA THR A 470 -19.24 -2.93 14.51
C THR A 470 -19.03 -3.98 15.60
N ARG A 471 -19.45 -5.23 15.38
CA ARG A 471 -19.20 -6.33 16.32
C ARG A 471 -17.74 -6.74 16.43
N LEU A 472 -16.98 -6.57 15.34
CA LEU A 472 -15.56 -6.87 15.30
C LEU A 472 -14.75 -5.81 16.07
N LEU A 473 -15.12 -4.54 15.92
CA LEU A 473 -14.42 -3.40 16.53
C LEU A 473 -14.78 -3.15 17.99
N PHE A 474 -16.04 -3.40 18.38
CA PHE A 474 -16.53 -3.08 19.71
C PHE A 474 -16.96 -4.33 20.47
N ASN A 475 -16.53 -4.42 21.73
CA ASN A 475 -16.96 -5.48 22.64
C ASN A 475 -18.49 -5.38 22.88
N GLN A 476 -19.17 -6.53 23.00
CA GLN A 476 -20.62 -6.60 23.27
C GLN A 476 -21.04 -5.88 24.56
N ALA A 477 -20.15 -5.77 25.55
CA ALA A 477 -20.41 -5.00 26.76
C ALA A 477 -20.53 -3.48 26.46
N PHE A 478 -19.75 -2.99 25.51
CA PHE A 478 -19.82 -1.60 25.02
C PHE A 478 -21.09 -1.41 24.18
N SER A 479 -21.46 -2.39 23.33
CA SER A 479 -22.66 -2.33 22.50
C SER A 479 -24.00 -2.36 23.25
N ARG A 480 -24.02 -2.95 24.45
CA ARG A 480 -25.22 -3.03 25.31
C ARG A 480 -25.40 -1.85 26.27
N GLY A 481 -24.31 -1.19 26.68
CA GLY A 481 -24.32 -0.17 27.74
C GLY A 481 -24.47 1.28 27.27
N LEU A 482 -24.20 1.57 25.99
CA LEU A 482 -24.24 2.93 25.44
C LEU A 482 -25.15 2.99 24.22
N GLN A 483 -25.93 4.08 24.12
CA GLN A 483 -26.61 4.48 22.88
C GLN A 483 -25.57 4.91 21.84
N ILE A 484 -24.76 3.96 21.36
CA ILE A 484 -23.64 4.14 20.42
C ILE A 484 -24.11 4.76 19.11
N SER A 485 -25.37 4.54 18.72
CA SER A 485 -25.98 5.21 17.57
C SER A 485 -25.98 6.73 17.72
N ARG A 486 -26.19 7.30 18.92
CA ARG A 486 -26.18 8.76 19.14
C ARG A 486 -24.78 9.37 19.07
N ILE A 487 -23.77 8.66 19.58
CA ILE A 487 -22.36 9.10 19.54
C ILE A 487 -21.77 8.94 18.12
N LEU A 488 -22.06 7.83 17.43
CA LEU A 488 -21.64 7.60 16.04
C LEU A 488 -22.37 8.52 15.04
N ALA A 489 -23.63 8.87 15.31
CA ALA A 489 -24.37 9.83 14.50
C ALA A 489 -23.83 11.27 14.62
N GLY A 490 -22.96 11.56 15.59
CA GLY A 490 -22.35 12.88 15.75
C GLY A 490 -23.37 13.97 16.07
N GLN A 491 -24.39 13.67 16.88
CA GLN A 491 -25.19 14.74 17.48
C GLN A 491 -24.27 15.59 18.36
N LYS A 492 -23.98 16.81 17.92
CA LYS A 492 -23.57 17.88 18.83
C LYS A 492 -24.72 18.04 19.82
N ASP A 493 -24.43 17.88 21.10
CA ASP A 493 -25.33 18.33 22.17
C ASP A 493 -25.60 19.83 21.93
N ILE A 494 -26.78 20.14 21.40
CA ILE A 494 -27.37 21.47 21.35
C ILE A 494 -28.28 21.54 22.57
N GLY A 495 -27.82 22.20 23.65
CA GLY A 495 -28.62 22.54 24.85
C GLY A 495 -29.10 21.31 25.64
N GLU A 496 -29.29 21.31 26.94
CA GLU A 496 -29.72 22.35 27.85
C GLU A 496 -29.13 22.02 29.22
N PHE A 497 -28.37 22.97 29.79
CA PHE A 497 -28.36 23.16 31.23
C PHE A 497 -29.31 24.33 31.48
N GLU A 498 -30.54 24.02 31.89
CA GLU A 498 -31.30 24.82 32.85
C GLU A 498 -31.48 23.99 34.12
#